data_AF-A0A645F3V3-F1
#
_entry.id   AF-A0A645F3V3-F1
#
_cell.length_a   1.000
_cell.length_b   1.000
_cell.length_c   1.000
_cell.angle_alpha   90.00
_cell.angle_beta   90.00
_cell.angle_gamma   90.00
#
_symmetry.space_group_name_H-M   'P 1'
#
loop_
_entity.id
_entity.type
_entity.pdbx_description
1 polymer ?
#
loop_
_entity_poly.entity_id
_entity_poly.type
_entity_poly.pdbx_seq_one_letter_code
_entity_poly.pdbx_strand_id
1 'polypeptide(L)'
;MSAAIGAIVSGVSEPAIYGINVRLKKPMIAVVLGGFAGGCTAGVMGAKAFSMGYSSILAIPIFESTMAAIIVAIIVTLVVSVAVTLIIGFDDKLIAE
;
A
#
# COMPACT_ATOMS: atom_id res chain seq x y z
N MET A 1 11.70 7.11 -4.40
CA MET A 1 11.67 7.19 -2.91
C MET A 1 10.86 8.39 -2.40
N SER A 2 11.08 9.61 -2.91
CA SER A 2 10.32 10.82 -2.48
C SER A 2 8.80 10.69 -2.61
N ALA A 3 8.30 10.20 -3.76
CA ALA A 3 6.86 9.99 -3.98
C ALA A 3 6.22 8.95 -3.03
N ALA A 4 6.98 7.95 -2.58
CA ALA A 4 6.49 6.93 -1.66
C ALA A 4 6.36 7.48 -0.24
N ILE A 5 7.35 8.25 0.22
CA ILE A 5 7.31 8.89 1.55
C ILE A 5 6.18 9.92 1.59
N GLY A 6 6.03 10.71 0.52
CA GLY A 6 4.91 11.63 0.34
C GLY A 6 3.57 10.91 0.49
N ALA A 7 3.36 9.83 -0.27
CA ALA A 7 2.09 9.09 -0.21
C ALA A 7 1.77 8.48 1.16
N ILE A 8 2.78 7.97 1.88
CA ILE A 8 2.58 7.36 3.21
C ILE A 8 2.24 8.42 4.28
N VAL A 9 2.90 9.58 4.21
CA VAL A 9 2.80 10.62 5.24
C VAL A 9 1.64 11.58 4.96
N SER A 10 1.48 12.04 3.72
CA SER A 10 0.40 12.95 3.34
C SER A 10 -0.91 12.24 3.05
N GLY A 11 -0.89 10.92 2.83
CA GLY A 11 -2.06 10.15 2.39
C GLY A 11 -2.49 10.44 0.94
N VAL A 12 -1.68 11.20 0.19
CA VAL A 12 -1.95 11.55 -1.21
C VAL A 12 -1.33 10.49 -2.10
N SER A 13 -2.16 9.66 -2.73
CA SER A 13 -1.71 8.53 -3.53
C SER A 13 -1.41 8.89 -5.00
N GLU A 14 -1.87 10.05 -5.46
CA GLU A 14 -1.70 10.52 -6.84
C GLU A 14 -0.24 10.54 -7.33
N PRO A 15 0.77 11.02 -6.57
CA PRO A 15 2.15 11.05 -7.04
C PRO A 15 2.73 9.66 -7.24
N ALA A 16 2.34 8.69 -6.40
CA ALA A 16 2.84 7.33 -6.48
C ALA A 16 2.13 6.54 -7.59
N ILE A 17 0.81 6.67 -7.69
CA ILE A 17 0.00 5.96 -8.69
C ILE A 17 0.31 6.49 -10.10
N TYR A 18 0.19 7.80 -10.32
CA TYR A 18 0.38 8.39 -11.65
C TYR A 18 1.86 8.56 -12.01
N GLY A 19 2.73 8.78 -11.04
CA GLY A 19 4.16 8.96 -11.29
C GLY A 19 4.88 7.66 -11.65
N ILE A 20 4.51 6.53 -11.03
CA ILE A 20 5.28 5.28 -11.12
C ILE A 20 4.39 4.11 -11.55
N ASN A 21 3.30 3.84 -10.82
CA ASN A 21 2.54 2.60 -11.02
C ASN A 21 1.87 2.53 -12.41
N VAL A 22 1.19 3.58 -12.83
CA VAL A 22 0.48 3.64 -14.12
C VAL A 22 1.46 3.68 -15.29
N ARG A 23 2.60 4.37 -15.15
CA ARG A 23 3.65 4.45 -16.19
C ARG A 23 4.26 3.09 -16.48
N LEU A 24 4.62 2.35 -15.44
CA LEU A 24 5.35 1.08 -15.57
C LEU A 24 4.44 -0.13 -15.76
N LYS A 25 3.13 -0.02 -15.46
CA LYS A 25 2.06 -1.05 -15.53
C LYS A 25 2.30 -2.33 -14.69
N LYS A 26 3.49 -2.93 -14.78
CA LYS A 26 3.96 -4.08 -14.00
C LYS A 26 3.89 -3.84 -12.48
N PRO A 27 4.43 -2.74 -11.91
CA PRO A 27 4.32 -2.50 -10.47
C PRO A 27 2.89 -2.18 -10.02
N MET A 28 2.01 -1.71 -10.90
CA MET A 28 0.58 -1.53 -10.57
C MET A 28 -0.09 -2.86 -10.22
N ILE A 29 0.21 -3.91 -10.99
CA ILE A 29 -0.33 -5.26 -10.72
C ILE A 29 0.17 -5.77 -9.35
N ALA A 30 1.44 -5.52 -9.03
CA ALA A 30 2.01 -5.92 -7.76
C ALA A 30 1.37 -5.21 -6.56
N VAL A 31 1.10 -3.89 -6.67
CA VAL A 31 0.41 -3.12 -5.62
C VAL A 31 -1.03 -3.57 -5.44
N VAL A 32 -1.74 -3.89 -6.54
CA VAL A 32 -3.11 -4.41 -6.46
C VAL A 32 -3.15 -5.78 -5.76
N LEU A 33 -2.24 -6.69 -6.09
CA LEU A 33 -2.16 -8.00 -5.46
C LEU A 33 -1.76 -7.92 -3.98
N GLY A 34 -0.83 -7.03 -3.63
CA GLY A 34 -0.49 -6.78 -2.24
C GLY A 34 -1.66 -6.16 -1.47
N GLY A 35 -2.35 -5.18 -2.05
CA GLY A 35 -3.54 -4.57 -1.46
C GLY A 35 -4.67 -5.58 -1.24
N PHE A 36 -4.84 -6.52 -2.16
CA PHE A 36 -5.79 -7.63 -2.01
C PHE A 36 -5.43 -8.53 -0.83
N ALA A 37 -4.17 -8.98 -0.73
CA ALA A 37 -3.71 -9.81 0.39
C ALA A 37 -3.81 -9.08 1.74
N GLY A 38 -3.46 -7.79 1.78
CA GLY A 38 -3.64 -6.92 2.93
C GLY A 38 -5.09 -6.75 3.36
N GLY A 39 -5.98 -6.49 2.40
CA GLY A 39 -7.41 -6.35 2.65
C GLY A 39 -8.04 -7.64 3.16
N CYS A 40 -7.66 -8.79 2.59
CA CYS A 40 -8.11 -10.10 3.06
C CYS A 40 -7.63 -10.37 4.50
N THR A 41 -6.38 -10.07 4.83
CA THR A 41 -5.86 -10.25 6.19
C THR A 41 -6.52 -9.30 7.19
N ALA A 42 -6.74 -8.04 6.84
CA ALA A 42 -7.51 -7.09 7.65
C ALA A 42 -8.95 -7.58 7.89
N GLY A 43 -9.61 -8.09 6.85
CA GLY A 43 -10.98 -8.60 6.91
C GLY A 43 -11.10 -9.85 7.78
N VAL A 44 -10.18 -10.82 7.63
CA VAL A 44 -10.16 -12.05 8.44
C VAL A 44 -9.85 -11.76 9.91
N MET A 45 -8.96 -10.81 10.19
CA MET A 45 -8.64 -10.39 11.57
C MET A 45 -9.69 -9.43 12.18
N GLY A 46 -10.75 -9.08 11.44
CA GLY A 46 -11.86 -8.27 11.93
C GLY A 46 -11.53 -6.80 12.13
N ALA A 47 -10.55 -6.25 11.40
CA ALA A 47 -10.13 -4.85 11.52
C ALA A 47 -11.33 -3.90 11.32
N LYS A 48 -11.72 -3.19 12.38
CA LYS A 48 -12.86 -2.28 12.36
C LYS A 48 -12.39 -0.85 12.55
N ALA A 49 -12.72 0.02 11.59
CA ALA A 49 -12.53 1.45 11.75
C ALA A 49 -13.65 1.98 12.66
N PHE A 50 -13.29 2.48 13.84
CA PHE A 50 -14.26 3.03 14.80
C PHE A 50 -14.62 4.50 14.50
N SER A 51 -13.84 5.15 13.63
CA SER A 51 -14.10 6.51 13.14
C SER A 51 -13.65 6.66 11.68
N MET A 52 -14.15 7.68 10.99
CA MET A 52 -13.74 7.99 9.62
C MET A 52 -12.37 8.70 9.67
N GLY A 53 -11.34 8.01 9.18
CA GLY A 53 -9.95 8.50 9.18
C GLY A 53 -9.46 8.90 7.80
N TYR A 54 -8.44 9.77 7.76
CA TYR A 54 -7.67 10.02 6.54
C TYR A 54 -6.87 8.76 6.15
N SER A 55 -6.65 8.54 4.85
CA SER A 55 -5.84 7.42 4.36
C SER A 55 -4.34 7.67 4.55
N SER A 56 -3.87 7.74 5.80
CA SER A 56 -2.45 7.91 6.14
C SER A 56 -2.01 6.95 7.24
N ILE A 57 -0.69 6.77 7.41
CA ILE A 57 -0.15 5.94 8.51
C ILE A 57 -0.60 6.45 9.91
N LEU A 58 -0.99 7.71 9.99
CA LEU A 58 -1.51 8.34 11.21
C LEU A 58 -2.94 7.90 11.56
N ALA A 59 -3.62 7.14 10.70
CA ALA A 59 -4.95 6.60 10.95
C ALA A 59 -4.95 5.27 11.74
N ILE A 60 -3.78 4.69 12.02
CA ILE A 60 -3.64 3.48 12.82
C ILE A 60 -4.37 3.56 14.20
N PRO A 61 -4.32 4.68 14.95
CA PRO A 61 -5.02 4.79 16.25
C PRO A 61 -6.54 4.68 16.16
N ILE A 62 -7.13 4.91 14.97
CA ILE A 62 -8.58 4.90 14.74
C ILE A 62 -9.16 3.47 14.85
N PHE A 63 -8.30 2.47 14.73
CA PHE A 63 -8.68 1.07 14.84
C PHE A 63 -8.72 0.58 16.30
N GLU A 64 -8.34 1.41 17.29
CA GLU A 64 -8.31 1.14 18.72
C GLU A 64 -7.97 -0.33 19.08
N SER A 65 -8.98 -1.15 19.42
CA SER A 65 -8.84 -2.55 19.83
C SER A 65 -8.35 -3.48 18.72
N THR A 66 -8.46 -3.07 17.46
CA THR A 66 -8.03 -3.79 16.25
C THR A 66 -6.77 -3.20 15.61
N MET A 67 -6.06 -2.32 16.32
CA MET A 67 -4.83 -1.69 15.83
C MET A 67 -3.76 -2.72 15.44
N ALA A 68 -3.65 -3.84 16.16
CA ALA A 68 -2.74 -4.92 15.78
C ALA A 68 -3.10 -5.57 14.43
N ALA A 69 -4.40 -5.75 14.14
CA ALA A 69 -4.88 -6.34 12.89
C ALA A 69 -4.56 -5.47 11.67
N ILE A 70 -4.75 -4.15 11.78
CA ILE A 70 -4.44 -3.22 10.67
C ILE A 70 -2.93 -3.14 10.43
N ILE A 71 -2.11 -3.19 11.49
CA ILE A 71 -0.64 -3.19 11.36
C ILE A 71 -0.17 -4.45 10.64
N VAL A 72 -0.68 -5.63 11.03
CA VAL A 72 -0.36 -6.90 10.36
C VAL A 72 -0.80 -6.84 8.89
N ALA A 73 -1.99 -6.33 8.60
CA ALA A 73 -2.47 -6.17 7.23
C ALA A 73 -1.58 -5.23 6.38
N ILE A 74 -1.11 -4.11 6.94
CA ILE A 74 -0.18 -3.19 6.26
C ILE A 74 1.15 -3.91 5.96
N ILE A 75 1.69 -4.66 6.93
CA ILE A 75 2.93 -5.43 6.74
C ILE A 75 2.74 -6.47 5.64
N VAL A 76 1.65 -7.23 5.66
CA VAL A 76 1.33 -8.23 4.62
C VAL A 76 1.20 -7.57 3.26
N THR A 77 0.50 -6.43 3.18
CA THR A 77 0.37 -5.65 1.94
C THR A 77 1.73 -5.30 1.36
N LEU A 78 2.64 -4.80 2.21
CA LEU A 78 3.97 -4.35 1.79
C LEU A 78 4.84 -5.54 1.38
N VAL A 79 4.86 -6.62 2.16
CA VAL A 79 5.65 -7.83 1.86
C VAL A 79 5.18 -8.47 0.55
N VAL A 80 3.88 -8.64 0.35
CA VAL A 80 3.32 -9.22 -0.87
C VAL A 80 3.56 -8.29 -2.06
N SER A 81 3.33 -6.99 -1.92
CA SER A 81 3.61 -6.02 -3.00
C SER A 81 5.07 -6.08 -3.42
N VAL A 82 6.01 -6.09 -2.48
CA VAL A 82 7.45 -6.16 -2.76
C VAL A 82 7.81 -7.51 -3.38
N ALA A 83 7.34 -8.63 -2.83
CA ALA A 83 7.63 -9.96 -3.37
C ALA A 83 7.15 -10.10 -4.82
N VAL A 84 5.92 -9.68 -5.11
CA VAL A 84 5.37 -9.71 -6.47
C VAL A 84 6.11 -8.75 -7.40
N THR A 85 6.47 -7.57 -6.91
CA THR A 85 7.27 -6.58 -7.67
C THR A 85 8.65 -7.13 -8.04
N LEU A 86 9.31 -7.85 -7.14
CA LEU A 86 10.60 -8.50 -7.38
C LEU A 86 10.50 -9.67 -8.37
N ILE A 87 9.41 -10.44 -8.33
CA ILE A 87 9.19 -11.58 -9.25
C ILE A 87 8.87 -11.09 -10.67
N ILE A 88 8.00 -10.09 -10.81
CA ILE A 88 7.60 -9.57 -12.12
C ILE A 88 8.73 -8.76 -12.76
N GLY A 89 9.53 -8.07 -11.95
CA GLY A 89 10.51 -7.10 -12.41
C GLY A 89 9.86 -5.89 -13.08
N PHE A 90 10.57 -4.77 -13.15
CA PHE A 90 10.08 -3.54 -13.78
C PHE A 90 11.17 -2.99 -14.68
N ASP A 91 10.73 -2.34 -15.77
CA ASP A 91 11.65 -1.82 -16.77
C ASP A 91 12.06 -0.40 -16.34
N ASP A 92 13.17 -0.29 -15.62
CA ASP A 92 13.70 1.00 -15.10
C ASP A 92 14.02 2.01 -16.22
N LYS A 93 14.10 1.58 -17.49
CA LYS A 93 14.35 2.47 -18.63
C LYS A 93 13.26 3.53 -18.82
N LEU A 94 12.01 3.22 -18.45
CA LEU A 94 10.87 4.14 -18.58
C LEU A 94 10.81 5.24 -17.50
N ILE A 95 11.69 5.17 -16.49
CA ILE A 95 11.78 6.13 -15.40
C ILE A 95 12.86 7.19 -15.70
N ALA A 96 13.79 6.91 -16.60
CA ALA A 96 14.89 7.79 -16.99
C ALA A 96 14.58 8.72 -18.19
N GLU A 97 13.39 8.58 -18.80
CA GLU A 97 12.82 9.48 -19.81
C GLU A 97 11.68 10.35 -19.24
#